data_AF-A0A533XF28-F1
#
_entry.id   AF-A0A533XF28-F1
#
_cell.length_a   1.000
_cell.length_b   1.000
_cell.length_c   1.000
_cell.angle_alpha   90.00
_cell.angle_beta   90.00
_cell.angle_gamma   90.00
#
_symmetry.space_group_name_H-M   'P 1'
#
loop_
_entity.id
_entity.type
_entity.pdbx_description
1 polymer ?
#
loop_
_entity_poly.entity_id
_entity_poly.type
_entity_poly.pdbx_seq_one_letter_code
_entity_poly.pdbx_strand_id
1 'polypeptide(L)'
;VFTIVLMVLSIPAGLYTVYSTNISNTSLSSASTINNLGLFVGIYTVSVPVATSFGSLFTVLTAVYAALLAFAGFQHRNALSAIRSALAQGSSELFDNSLLASIIALGALTLGIGLLEIIQASAGIKTGSISGDPLLLFLSITLAPLREELGFRVALVGFLALVLGFRSSAKTGLKALWRPSAILTGAPGDLPNKVGLSIMVGISSILFGAAHYFSGAGWDVGKVSEATAAGVVLGYLYVRYGFHSAVLLHWGVNYFGSAFAFFGQGAWGIPWDSNFGNPLSVLVEVDLFILIGVTSFFLVGYKILKRLARAIGAIESDGGGGLNPQGPGAQVQGDQPRRGRELRRGRLRPHGERRQDTELPRAPERRL
;
A
#
# COMPACT_ATOMS: atom_id res chain seq x y z
N VAL A 1 16.01 6.94 -2.53
CA VAL A 1 17.04 6.05 -3.11
C VAL A 1 17.83 5.35 -2.02
N PHE A 2 18.42 6.10 -1.08
CA PHE A 2 19.15 5.54 0.07
C PHE A 2 18.36 4.45 0.82
N THR A 3 17.12 4.73 1.23
CA THR A 3 16.21 3.73 1.83
C THR A 3 16.03 2.47 0.99
N ILE A 4 15.90 2.59 -0.35
CA ILE A 4 15.75 1.42 -1.24
C ILE A 4 17.01 0.56 -1.20
N VAL A 5 18.19 1.17 -1.23
CA VAL A 5 19.47 0.44 -1.14
C VAL A 5 19.54 -0.31 0.18
N LEU A 6 19.23 0.34 1.31
CA LEU A 6 19.22 -0.31 2.61
C LEU A 6 18.19 -1.45 2.69
N MET A 7 16.98 -1.26 2.14
CA MET A 7 15.97 -2.32 2.07
C MET A 7 16.45 -3.52 1.23
N VAL A 8 17.20 -3.29 0.15
CA VAL A 8 17.78 -4.39 -0.63
C VAL A 8 18.90 -5.09 0.15
N LEU A 9 19.74 -4.33 0.87
CA LEU A 9 20.85 -4.86 1.68
C LEU A 9 20.39 -5.60 2.94
N SER A 10 19.19 -5.31 3.47
CA SER A 10 18.64 -6.00 4.63
C SER A 10 18.30 -7.48 4.34
N ILE A 11 18.08 -7.84 3.07
CA ILE A 11 17.80 -9.21 2.65
C ILE A 11 19.02 -10.13 2.83
N PRO A 12 20.18 -9.86 2.19
CA PRO A 12 21.38 -10.65 2.42
C PRO A 12 21.90 -10.55 3.86
N ALA A 13 21.71 -9.41 4.55
CA ALA A 13 22.04 -9.29 5.96
C ALA A 13 21.27 -10.30 6.82
N GLY A 14 19.94 -10.38 6.65
CA GLY A 14 19.12 -11.35 7.38
C GLY A 14 19.44 -12.80 7.03
N LEU A 15 19.68 -13.11 5.75
CA LEU A 15 20.12 -14.45 5.34
C LEU A 15 21.45 -14.82 6.00
N TYR A 16 22.43 -13.91 5.99
CA TYR A 16 23.70 -14.13 6.67
C TYR A 16 23.50 -14.39 8.17
N THR A 17 22.66 -13.60 8.84
CA THR A 17 22.34 -13.80 10.25
C THR A 17 21.82 -15.21 10.52
N VAL A 18 20.85 -15.69 9.73
CA VAL A 18 20.22 -17.00 9.96
C VAL A 18 21.15 -18.17 9.68
N TYR A 19 21.98 -18.08 8.64
CA TYR A 19 22.80 -19.22 8.19
C TYR A 19 24.23 -19.23 8.73
N SER A 20 24.80 -18.06 9.01
CA SER A 20 26.23 -17.89 9.28
C SER A 20 26.53 -17.43 10.69
N THR A 21 25.52 -17.21 11.54
CA THR A 21 25.72 -16.76 12.92
C THR A 21 24.95 -17.64 13.90
N ASN A 22 25.31 -17.55 15.18
CA ASN A 22 24.61 -18.22 16.27
C ASN A 22 23.94 -17.19 17.18
N ILE A 23 22.84 -16.59 16.71
CA ILE A 23 22.05 -15.63 17.49
C ILE A 23 21.06 -16.29 18.45
N SER A 24 20.81 -17.59 18.29
CA SER A 24 19.95 -18.33 19.20
C SER A 24 20.61 -18.42 20.58
N ASN A 25 19.84 -18.17 21.63
CA ASN A 25 20.26 -18.44 23.01
C ASN A 25 19.75 -19.82 23.48
N THR A 26 19.07 -20.54 22.59
CA THR A 26 18.67 -21.93 22.75
C THR A 26 19.48 -22.81 21.77
N SER A 27 19.12 -24.09 21.63
CA SER A 27 19.78 -25.00 20.68
C SER A 27 19.28 -24.87 19.24
N LEU A 28 18.60 -23.77 18.90
CA LEU A 28 18.02 -23.57 17.57
C LEU A 28 19.06 -23.11 16.55
N SER A 29 18.80 -23.45 15.30
CA SER A 29 19.65 -23.14 14.16
C SER A 29 18.84 -23.13 12.87
N SER A 30 19.46 -22.72 11.76
CA SER A 30 18.86 -22.82 10.43
C SER A 30 18.43 -24.25 10.04
N ALA A 31 19.03 -25.28 10.64
CA ALA A 31 18.68 -26.69 10.43
C ALA A 31 17.51 -27.17 11.32
N SER A 32 17.10 -26.39 12.32
CA SER A 32 16.01 -26.77 13.22
C SER A 32 14.70 -26.94 12.44
N THR A 33 13.94 -27.99 12.78
CA THR A 33 12.69 -28.32 12.07
C THR A 33 11.53 -27.49 12.59
N ILE A 34 10.72 -26.97 11.67
CA ILE A 34 9.45 -26.31 11.94
C ILE A 34 8.34 -27.24 11.45
N ASN A 35 7.47 -27.63 12.38
CA ASN A 35 6.38 -28.59 12.12
C ASN A 35 5.01 -27.92 11.91
N ASN A 36 4.87 -26.67 12.34
CA ASN A 36 3.60 -25.95 12.26
C ASN A 36 3.85 -24.48 11.93
N LEU A 37 3.02 -23.94 11.04
CA LEU A 37 2.97 -22.52 10.72
C LEU A 37 1.62 -21.95 11.17
N GLY A 38 1.63 -20.98 12.09
CA GLY A 38 0.41 -20.26 12.46
C GLY A 38 0.06 -19.24 11.39
N LEU A 39 -1.08 -19.40 10.72
CA LEU A 39 -1.65 -18.43 9.78
C LEU A 39 -2.85 -17.71 10.40
N PHE A 40 -3.04 -16.43 10.09
CA PHE A 40 -4.19 -15.68 10.59
C PHE A 40 -5.34 -15.70 9.61
N VAL A 41 -6.55 -15.92 10.13
CA VAL A 41 -7.83 -15.71 9.43
C VAL A 41 -8.65 -14.77 10.30
N GLY A 42 -8.59 -13.47 10.01
CA GLY A 42 -9.06 -12.44 10.93
C GLY A 42 -8.27 -12.49 12.24
N ILE A 43 -8.98 -12.64 13.36
CA ILE A 43 -8.40 -12.72 14.72
C ILE A 43 -8.01 -14.15 15.14
N TYR A 44 -8.36 -15.17 14.35
CA TYR A 44 -8.07 -16.57 14.69
C TYR A 44 -6.75 -17.01 14.08
N THR A 45 -5.98 -17.80 14.84
CA THR A 45 -4.77 -18.47 14.35
C THR A 45 -5.08 -19.91 13.97
N VAL A 46 -4.82 -20.26 12.72
CA VAL A 46 -4.92 -21.63 12.20
C VAL A 46 -3.52 -22.20 12.09
N SER A 47 -3.26 -23.32 12.75
CA SER A 47 -2.00 -24.03 12.64
C SER A 47 -2.01 -24.91 11.38
N VAL A 48 -1.10 -24.63 10.46
CA VAL A 48 -0.92 -25.42 9.24
C VAL A 48 0.28 -26.34 9.44
N PRO A 49 0.10 -27.67 9.33
CA PRO A 49 1.22 -28.60 9.43
C PRO A 49 2.16 -28.38 8.25
N VAL A 50 3.45 -28.26 8.55
CA VAL A 50 4.53 -28.11 7.57
C VAL A 50 5.69 -29.01 7.98
N ALA A 51 6.55 -29.37 7.04
CA ALA A 51 7.77 -30.11 7.34
C ALA A 51 8.93 -29.40 6.62
N THR A 52 9.47 -28.36 7.26
CA THR A 52 10.53 -27.54 6.68
C THR A 52 11.58 -27.18 7.73
N SER A 53 12.78 -26.81 7.29
CA SER A 53 13.77 -26.24 8.19
C SER A 53 13.52 -24.75 8.40
N PHE A 54 13.97 -24.24 9.53
CA PHE A 54 13.95 -22.82 9.86
C PHE A 54 14.56 -21.97 8.75
N GLY A 55 15.76 -22.34 8.30
CA GLY A 55 16.48 -21.65 7.24
C GLY A 55 15.68 -21.65 5.94
N SER A 56 15.12 -22.78 5.55
CA SER A 56 14.34 -22.90 4.30
C SER A 56 13.11 -21.99 4.33
N LEU A 57 12.36 -21.98 5.45
CA LEU A 57 11.22 -21.08 5.61
C LEU A 57 11.66 -19.61 5.51
N PHE A 58 12.73 -19.24 6.21
CA PHE A 58 13.26 -17.87 6.18
C PHE A 58 13.72 -17.45 4.78
N THR A 59 14.37 -18.35 4.03
CA THR A 59 14.76 -18.13 2.63
C THR A 59 13.56 -17.91 1.73
N VAL A 60 12.49 -18.71 1.89
CA VAL A 60 11.26 -18.51 1.12
C VAL A 60 10.62 -17.16 1.42
N LEU A 61 10.52 -16.78 2.70
CA LEU A 61 9.94 -15.49 3.10
C LEU A 61 10.74 -14.32 2.51
N THR A 62 12.07 -14.33 2.65
CA THR A 62 12.93 -13.27 2.11
C THR A 62 12.89 -13.22 0.57
N ALA A 63 12.80 -14.37 -0.12
CA ALA A 63 12.59 -14.41 -1.57
C ALA A 63 11.24 -13.80 -1.98
N VAL A 64 10.16 -14.05 -1.22
CA VAL A 64 8.86 -13.41 -1.45
C VAL A 64 8.98 -11.90 -1.30
N TYR A 65 9.61 -11.40 -0.23
CA TYR A 65 9.79 -9.95 -0.05
C TYR A 65 10.65 -9.32 -1.14
N ALA A 66 11.71 -9.99 -1.58
CA ALA A 66 12.53 -9.55 -2.72
C ALA A 66 11.68 -9.41 -4.00
N ALA A 67 10.84 -10.41 -4.28
CA ALA A 67 9.95 -10.40 -5.43
C ALA A 67 8.90 -9.29 -5.34
N LEU A 68 8.30 -9.08 -4.16
CA LEU A 68 7.34 -7.99 -3.93
C LEU A 68 8.00 -6.62 -4.07
N LEU A 69 9.23 -6.45 -3.57
CA LEU A 69 10.00 -5.21 -3.68
C LEU A 69 10.29 -4.88 -5.14
N ALA A 70 10.77 -5.86 -5.90
CA ALA A 70 10.99 -5.72 -7.34
C ALA A 70 9.68 -5.40 -8.08
N PHE A 71 8.62 -6.18 -7.82
CA PHE A 71 7.31 -5.95 -8.42
C PHE A 71 6.82 -4.53 -8.15
N ALA A 72 6.86 -4.06 -6.90
CA ALA A 72 6.43 -2.72 -6.51
C ALA A 72 7.26 -1.61 -7.18
N GLY A 73 8.57 -1.84 -7.32
CA GLY A 73 9.51 -0.92 -7.93
C GLY A 73 9.30 -0.76 -9.44
N PHE A 74 8.86 -1.81 -10.13
CA PHE A 74 8.61 -1.80 -11.58
C PHE A 74 7.13 -1.65 -11.98
N GLN A 75 6.20 -1.71 -11.02
CA GLN A 75 4.77 -1.62 -11.30
C GLN A 75 4.40 -0.25 -11.90
N HIS A 76 3.63 -0.24 -12.99
CA HIS A 76 3.19 0.96 -13.72
C HIS A 76 4.39 1.84 -14.12
N ARG A 77 4.47 3.06 -13.58
CA ARG A 77 5.66 3.89 -13.69
C ARG A 77 6.70 3.36 -12.71
N ASN A 78 7.85 2.90 -13.22
CA ASN A 78 8.93 2.42 -12.36
C ASN A 78 9.46 3.53 -11.42
N ALA A 79 10.05 3.12 -10.30
CA ALA A 79 10.47 4.02 -9.23
C ALA A 79 11.49 5.08 -9.70
N LEU A 80 12.47 4.71 -10.53
CA LEU A 80 13.46 5.68 -11.05
C LEU A 80 12.80 6.74 -11.94
N SER A 81 11.88 6.34 -12.80
CA SER A 81 11.10 7.26 -13.62
C SER A 81 10.24 8.19 -12.75
N ALA A 82 9.58 7.66 -11.72
CA ALA A 82 8.78 8.47 -10.80
C ALA A 82 9.63 9.49 -10.03
N ILE A 83 10.84 9.11 -9.59
CA ILE A 83 11.80 10.04 -8.96
C ILE A 83 12.21 11.14 -9.95
N ARG A 84 12.58 10.78 -11.19
CA ARG A 84 12.95 11.76 -12.22
C ARG A 84 11.80 12.73 -12.53
N SER A 85 10.58 12.21 -12.66
CA SER A 85 9.38 13.04 -12.86
C SER A 85 9.13 13.95 -11.66
N ALA A 86 9.34 13.48 -10.43
CA ALA A 86 9.16 14.29 -9.23
C ALA A 86 10.12 15.48 -9.14
N LEU A 87 11.35 15.35 -9.67
CA LEU A 87 12.30 16.47 -9.75
C LEU A 87 11.85 17.56 -10.72
N ALA A 88 11.08 17.21 -11.75
CA ALA A 88 10.59 18.15 -12.76
C ALA A 88 9.19 18.70 -12.47
N GLN A 89 8.31 17.88 -11.89
CA GLN A 89 6.86 18.15 -11.79
C GLN A 89 6.34 18.18 -10.34
N GLY A 90 7.19 17.85 -9.36
CA GLY A 90 6.88 17.91 -7.94
C GLY A 90 6.57 16.55 -7.29
N SER A 91 6.42 16.57 -5.97
CA SER A 91 6.34 15.36 -5.13
C SER A 91 5.07 14.50 -5.32
N SER A 92 4.07 14.97 -6.09
CA SER A 92 2.92 14.13 -6.47
C SER A 92 3.33 12.91 -7.27
N GLU A 93 4.32 13.05 -8.15
CA GLU A 93 4.74 11.98 -9.06
C GLU A 93 5.32 10.76 -8.32
N LEU A 94 5.83 10.96 -7.09
CA LEU A 94 6.32 9.86 -6.25
C LEU A 94 5.22 8.87 -5.90
N PHE A 95 3.96 9.30 -5.84
CA PHE A 95 2.82 8.45 -5.51
C PHE A 95 2.29 7.65 -6.70
N ASP A 96 2.83 7.84 -7.91
CA ASP A 96 2.49 7.01 -9.07
C ASP A 96 3.19 5.65 -9.06
N ASN A 97 4.21 5.50 -8.21
CA ASN A 97 4.90 4.23 -8.00
C ASN A 97 4.57 3.66 -6.62
N SER A 98 4.18 2.39 -6.60
CA SER A 98 3.70 1.72 -5.38
C SER A 98 4.80 1.51 -4.34
N LEU A 99 6.05 1.27 -4.74
CA LEU A 99 7.19 1.16 -3.83
C LEU A 99 7.48 2.50 -3.15
N LEU A 100 7.55 3.58 -3.92
CA LEU A 100 7.81 4.92 -3.38
C LEU A 100 6.68 5.37 -2.44
N ALA A 101 5.42 5.12 -2.80
CA ALA A 101 4.29 5.39 -1.91
C ALA A 101 4.39 4.60 -0.59
N SER A 102 4.84 3.34 -0.64
CA SER A 102 5.03 2.50 0.55
C SER A 102 6.20 2.99 1.42
N ILE A 103 7.29 3.47 0.81
CA ILE A 103 8.45 4.04 1.53
C ILE A 103 8.10 5.37 2.18
N ILE A 104 7.36 6.23 1.50
CA ILE A 104 6.87 7.50 2.07
C ILE A 104 5.92 7.20 3.24
N ALA A 105 5.01 6.23 3.07
CA ALA A 105 4.14 5.78 4.15
C ALA A 105 4.94 5.20 5.32
N LEU A 106 6.00 4.44 5.06
CA LEU A 106 6.90 3.90 6.08
C LEU A 106 7.54 5.00 6.91
N GLY A 107 8.20 5.98 6.27
CA GLY A 107 8.81 7.10 6.99
C GLY A 107 7.80 7.91 7.82
N ALA A 108 6.67 8.28 7.20
CA ALA A 108 5.64 9.04 7.91
C ALA A 108 5.03 8.25 9.08
N LEU A 109 4.80 6.95 8.91
CA LEU A 109 4.23 6.08 9.93
C LEU A 109 5.21 5.83 11.07
N THR A 110 6.48 5.50 10.78
CA THR A 110 7.50 5.24 11.80
C THR A 110 7.74 6.47 12.68
N LEU A 111 7.92 7.65 12.07
CA LEU A 111 8.05 8.88 12.85
C LEU A 111 6.77 9.20 13.64
N GLY A 112 5.59 9.03 13.03
CA GLY A 112 4.31 9.26 13.69
C GLY A 112 4.08 8.34 14.89
N ILE A 113 4.44 7.05 14.79
CA ILE A 113 4.38 6.10 15.88
C ILE A 113 5.37 6.46 16.98
N GLY A 114 6.62 6.81 16.65
CA GLY A 114 7.59 7.22 17.67
C GLY A 114 7.16 8.48 18.44
N LEU A 115 6.56 9.46 17.76
CA LEU A 115 5.96 10.62 18.42
C LEU A 115 4.77 10.24 19.31
N LEU A 116 3.92 9.32 18.84
CA LEU A 116 2.80 8.80 19.63
C LEU A 116 3.30 8.08 20.89
N GLU A 117 4.34 7.26 20.77
CA GLU A 117 4.96 6.55 21.89
C GLU A 117 5.51 7.53 22.94
N ILE A 118 6.19 8.60 22.53
CA ILE A 118 6.66 9.65 23.45
C ILE A 118 5.48 10.28 24.23
N ILE A 119 4.38 10.59 23.52
CA ILE A 119 3.18 11.15 24.15
C ILE A 119 2.56 10.14 25.12
N GLN A 120 2.43 8.88 24.73
CA GLN A 120 1.86 7.82 25.56
C GLN A 120 2.70 7.55 26.80
N ALA A 121 4.02 7.46 26.64
CA ALA A 121 4.96 7.26 27.74
C ALA A 121 4.89 8.42 28.75
N SER A 122 4.71 9.67 28.28
CA SER A 122 4.51 10.83 29.16
C SER A 122 3.25 10.75 30.01
N ALA A 123 2.25 9.98 29.57
CA ALA A 123 1.01 9.69 30.29
C ALA A 123 1.06 8.35 31.07
N GLY A 124 2.22 7.69 31.14
CA GLY A 124 2.39 6.39 31.79
C GLY A 124 1.81 5.20 31.02
N ILE A 125 1.41 5.40 29.76
CA ILE A 125 0.89 4.35 28.89
C ILE A 125 2.08 3.64 28.23
N LYS A 126 2.24 2.35 28.52
CA LYS A 126 3.35 1.54 27.99
C LYS A 126 2.95 0.87 26.68
N THR A 127 3.91 0.79 25.75
CA THR A 127 3.77 0.03 24.50
C THR A 127 4.09 -1.45 24.68
N GLY A 128 4.98 -1.79 25.64
CA GLY A 128 5.45 -3.15 25.86
C GLY A 128 6.49 -3.57 24.80
N SER A 129 6.96 -4.81 24.90
CA SER A 129 7.96 -5.34 23.97
C SER A 129 7.85 -6.85 23.83
N ILE A 130 8.32 -7.33 22.69
CA ILE A 130 8.45 -8.76 22.41
C ILE A 130 9.78 -9.27 22.98
N SER A 131 9.78 -10.50 23.50
CA SER A 131 10.96 -11.16 24.05
C SER A 131 10.98 -12.65 23.69
N GLY A 132 12.13 -13.29 23.78
CA GLY A 132 12.30 -14.71 23.48
C GLY A 132 13.66 -15.02 22.87
N ASP A 133 13.79 -16.23 22.32
CA ASP A 133 14.98 -16.63 21.56
C ASP A 133 15.14 -15.70 20.34
N PRO A 134 16.32 -15.06 20.14
CA PRO A 134 16.51 -14.09 19.06
C PRO A 134 16.29 -14.66 17.66
N LEU A 135 16.63 -15.93 17.44
CA LEU A 135 16.42 -16.59 16.15
C LEU A 135 14.91 -16.77 15.91
N LEU A 136 14.17 -17.34 16.88
CA LEU A 136 12.71 -17.45 16.77
C LEU A 136 12.03 -16.10 16.58
N LEU A 137 12.47 -15.08 17.32
CA LEU A 137 11.93 -13.74 17.22
C LEU A 137 12.15 -13.17 15.83
N PHE A 138 13.35 -13.32 15.28
CA PHE A 138 13.68 -12.82 13.95
C PHE A 138 12.83 -13.49 12.87
N LEU A 139 12.58 -14.79 12.96
CA LEU A 139 11.63 -15.46 12.05
C LEU A 139 10.19 -14.97 12.26
N SER A 140 9.75 -14.81 13.51
CA SER A 140 8.39 -14.36 13.83
C SER A 140 8.09 -12.99 13.20
N ILE A 141 8.99 -12.01 13.38
CA ILE A 141 8.84 -10.67 12.79
C ILE A 141 8.99 -10.68 11.26
N THR A 142 9.76 -11.63 10.71
CA THR A 142 9.88 -11.83 9.25
C THR A 142 8.61 -12.43 8.67
N LEU A 143 7.94 -13.33 9.38
CA LEU A 143 6.70 -13.98 8.94
C LEU A 143 5.46 -13.07 9.12
N ALA A 144 5.44 -12.26 10.18
CA ALA A 144 4.31 -11.44 10.59
C ALA A 144 3.67 -10.62 9.45
N PRO A 145 4.41 -9.88 8.59
CA PRO A 145 3.82 -9.09 7.52
C PRO A 145 2.92 -9.90 6.57
N LEU A 146 3.37 -11.07 6.12
CA LEU A 146 2.56 -11.91 5.23
C LEU A 146 1.35 -12.48 5.97
N ARG A 147 1.57 -13.05 7.16
CA ARG A 147 0.52 -13.67 7.96
C ARG A 147 -0.60 -12.68 8.29
N GLU A 148 -0.22 -11.50 8.76
CA GLU A 148 -1.15 -10.51 9.28
C GLU A 148 -1.86 -9.75 8.16
N GLU A 149 -1.18 -9.42 7.06
CA GLU A 149 -1.87 -8.78 5.94
C GLU A 149 -2.83 -9.74 5.22
N LEU A 150 -2.54 -11.04 5.19
CA LEU A 150 -3.52 -12.05 4.76
C LEU A 150 -4.74 -12.10 5.70
N GLY A 151 -4.49 -12.15 7.01
CA GLY A 151 -5.55 -12.27 8.02
C GLY A 151 -6.43 -11.03 8.15
N PHE A 152 -5.86 -9.84 8.15
CA PHE A 152 -6.60 -8.60 8.39
C PHE A 152 -6.98 -7.85 7.12
N ARG A 153 -6.17 -7.89 6.06
CA ARG A 153 -6.50 -7.15 4.82
C ARG A 153 -7.21 -8.03 3.83
N VAL A 154 -6.61 -9.15 3.44
CA VAL A 154 -7.21 -10.03 2.42
C VAL A 154 -8.51 -10.63 2.95
N ALA A 155 -8.51 -11.23 4.14
CA ALA A 155 -9.71 -11.92 4.64
C ALA A 155 -10.87 -10.97 5.00
N LEU A 156 -10.60 -9.71 5.39
CA LEU A 156 -11.66 -8.75 5.76
C LEU A 156 -11.96 -7.76 4.62
N VAL A 157 -10.99 -6.91 4.27
CA VAL A 157 -11.16 -5.85 3.26
C VAL A 157 -11.20 -6.44 1.84
N GLY A 158 -10.30 -7.38 1.55
CA GLY A 158 -10.17 -8.02 0.25
C GLY A 158 -11.35 -8.91 -0.08
N PHE A 159 -11.86 -9.66 0.90
CA PHE A 159 -13.04 -10.49 0.73
C PHE A 159 -14.28 -9.65 0.42
N LEU A 160 -14.48 -8.52 1.13
CA LEU A 160 -15.53 -7.57 0.76
C LEU A 160 -15.33 -7.07 -0.68
N ALA A 161 -14.13 -6.64 -1.04
CA ALA A 161 -13.82 -6.17 -2.38
C ALA A 161 -14.06 -7.23 -3.47
N LEU A 162 -13.75 -8.50 -3.17
CA LEU A 162 -13.99 -9.67 -4.03
C LEU A 162 -15.48 -9.86 -4.30
N VAL A 163 -16.30 -9.90 -3.24
CA VAL A 163 -17.76 -10.06 -3.34
C VAL A 163 -18.39 -8.91 -4.12
N LEU A 164 -17.96 -7.67 -3.85
CA LEU A 164 -18.42 -6.49 -4.59
C LEU A 164 -17.99 -6.55 -6.07
N GLY A 165 -16.76 -7.00 -6.35
CA GLY A 165 -16.23 -7.10 -7.71
C GLY A 165 -16.88 -8.20 -8.56
N PHE A 166 -17.36 -9.28 -7.94
CA PHE A 166 -18.12 -10.33 -8.63
C PHE A 166 -19.46 -9.87 -9.18
N ARG A 167 -20.02 -8.76 -8.68
CA ARG A 167 -21.19 -8.11 -9.29
C ARG A 167 -20.92 -7.65 -10.72
N SER A 168 -19.66 -7.39 -11.07
CA SER A 168 -19.23 -7.02 -12.42
C SER A 168 -18.69 -8.21 -13.20
N SER A 169 -17.70 -8.93 -12.67
CA SER A 169 -17.18 -10.16 -13.29
C SER A 169 -16.26 -10.93 -12.32
N ALA A 170 -16.05 -12.22 -12.58
CA ALA A 170 -15.07 -13.04 -11.85
C ALA A 170 -13.66 -12.41 -11.88
N LYS A 171 -13.25 -11.90 -13.05
CA LYS A 171 -11.95 -11.23 -13.25
C LYS A 171 -11.84 -9.96 -12.40
N THR A 172 -12.90 -9.17 -12.30
CA THR A 172 -12.93 -7.96 -11.47
C THR A 172 -12.84 -8.32 -9.99
N GLY A 173 -13.58 -9.33 -9.53
CA GLY A 173 -13.49 -9.83 -8.16
C GLY A 173 -12.06 -10.26 -7.78
N LEU A 174 -11.41 -11.10 -8.58
CA LEU A 174 -10.04 -11.54 -8.30
C LEU A 174 -9.03 -10.38 -8.33
N LYS A 175 -9.19 -9.42 -9.25
CA LYS A 175 -8.39 -8.19 -9.23
C LYS A 175 -8.63 -7.35 -7.98
N ALA A 176 -9.87 -7.27 -7.51
CA ALA A 176 -10.25 -6.54 -6.32
C ALA A 176 -9.70 -7.18 -5.04
N LEU A 177 -9.57 -8.51 -4.99
CA LEU A 177 -8.89 -9.22 -3.92
C LEU A 177 -7.39 -8.84 -3.85
N TRP A 178 -6.72 -8.63 -4.99
CA TRP A 178 -5.35 -8.15 -4.99
C TRP A 178 -5.24 -6.65 -4.69
N ARG A 179 -6.14 -5.85 -5.28
CA ARG A 179 -6.16 -4.38 -5.17
C ARG A 179 -7.60 -3.87 -5.19
N PRO A 180 -8.22 -3.61 -4.02
CA PRO A 180 -9.62 -3.21 -3.92
C PRO A 180 -10.04 -2.01 -4.76
N SER A 181 -9.16 -1.07 -5.08
CA SER A 181 -9.49 0.04 -6.01
C SER A 181 -9.88 -0.41 -7.42
N ALA A 182 -9.71 -1.69 -7.79
CA ALA A 182 -10.19 -2.23 -9.05
C ALA A 182 -11.73 -2.14 -9.24
N ILE A 183 -12.50 -1.97 -8.16
CA ILE A 183 -13.96 -1.76 -8.22
C ILE A 183 -14.37 -0.28 -8.12
N LEU A 184 -13.40 0.64 -8.08
CA LEU A 184 -13.63 2.08 -7.97
C LEU A 184 -13.24 2.74 -9.31
N THR A 185 -14.24 2.97 -10.15
CA THR A 185 -14.10 3.52 -11.51
C THR A 185 -14.03 5.05 -11.55
N GLY A 186 -14.44 5.73 -10.48
CA GLY A 186 -14.60 7.18 -10.42
C GLY A 186 -16.01 7.67 -10.73
N ALA A 187 -16.96 6.76 -10.96
CA ALA A 187 -18.36 7.10 -11.19
C ALA A 187 -19.10 7.37 -9.86
N PRO A 188 -20.17 8.20 -9.85
CA PRO A 188 -20.98 8.44 -8.64
C PRO A 188 -21.53 7.15 -8.00
N GLY A 189 -21.80 6.13 -8.81
CA GLY A 189 -22.26 4.81 -8.35
C GLY A 189 -21.25 4.02 -7.51
N ASP A 190 -19.98 4.46 -7.44
CA ASP A 190 -18.96 3.82 -6.62
C ASP A 190 -19.04 4.23 -5.14
N LEU A 191 -19.81 5.27 -4.81
CA LEU A 191 -19.85 5.82 -3.44
C LEU A 191 -20.17 4.75 -2.38
N PRO A 192 -21.17 3.85 -2.56
CA PRO A 192 -21.42 2.78 -1.59
C PRO A 192 -20.23 1.82 -1.44
N ASN A 193 -19.55 1.47 -2.54
CA ASN A 193 -18.37 0.60 -2.50
C ASN A 193 -17.22 1.29 -1.75
N LYS A 194 -16.99 2.58 -2.03
CA LYS A 194 -15.96 3.38 -1.36
C LYS A 194 -16.22 3.50 0.14
N VAL A 195 -17.48 3.77 0.53
CA VAL A 195 -17.88 3.83 1.95
C VAL A 195 -17.71 2.47 2.63
N GLY A 196 -18.19 1.39 2.01
CA GLY A 196 -18.05 0.04 2.55
C GLY A 196 -16.59 -0.39 2.75
N LEU A 197 -15.72 -0.11 1.77
CA LEU A 197 -14.28 -0.37 1.89
C LEU A 197 -13.64 0.46 3.01
N SER A 198 -13.98 1.75 3.12
CA SER A 198 -13.46 2.61 4.20
C SER A 198 -13.89 2.12 5.58
N ILE A 199 -15.14 1.72 5.76
CA ILE A 199 -15.64 1.14 7.02
C ILE A 199 -14.88 -0.14 7.34
N MET A 200 -14.71 -1.03 6.35
CA MET A 200 -14.00 -2.29 6.56
C MET A 200 -12.52 -2.08 6.87
N VAL A 201 -11.86 -1.07 6.28
CA VAL A 201 -10.51 -0.66 6.68
C VAL A 201 -10.49 -0.21 8.14
N GLY A 202 -11.46 0.61 8.58
CA GLY A 202 -11.57 1.04 9.98
C GLY A 202 -11.71 -0.14 10.95
N ILE A 203 -12.64 -1.06 10.66
CA ILE A 203 -12.85 -2.28 11.47
C ILE A 203 -11.58 -3.14 11.50
N SER A 204 -11.00 -3.43 10.34
CA SER A 204 -9.76 -4.20 10.20
C SER A 204 -8.60 -3.58 11.00
N SER A 205 -8.52 -2.25 11.03
CA SER A 205 -7.47 -1.52 11.75
C SER A 205 -7.62 -1.64 13.27
N ILE A 206 -8.84 -1.47 13.78
CA ILE A 206 -9.13 -1.61 15.22
C ILE A 206 -8.89 -3.05 15.67
N LEU A 207 -9.34 -4.04 14.89
CA LEU A 207 -9.10 -5.46 15.19
C LEU A 207 -7.61 -5.79 15.17
N PHE A 208 -6.86 -5.23 14.22
CA PHE A 208 -5.41 -5.39 14.14
C PHE A 208 -4.70 -4.81 15.38
N GLY A 209 -5.10 -3.63 15.84
CA GLY A 209 -4.58 -3.03 17.07
C GLY A 209 -4.94 -3.83 18.33
N ALA A 210 -6.20 -4.25 18.45
CA ALA A 210 -6.64 -5.09 19.57
C ALA A 210 -5.91 -6.43 19.62
N ALA A 211 -5.67 -7.06 18.46
CA ALA A 211 -4.98 -8.34 18.39
C ALA A 211 -3.54 -8.26 18.92
N HIS A 212 -2.85 -7.12 18.80
CA HIS A 212 -1.51 -6.96 19.35
C HIS A 212 -1.51 -7.11 20.88
N TYR A 213 -2.45 -6.46 21.56
CA TYR A 213 -2.60 -6.55 23.01
C TYR A 213 -3.07 -7.94 23.46
N PHE A 214 -4.08 -8.51 22.78
CA PHE A 214 -4.64 -9.81 23.16
C PHE A 214 -3.81 -11.03 22.72
N SER A 215 -2.79 -10.84 21.89
CA SER A 215 -1.93 -11.95 21.40
C SER A 215 -1.12 -12.64 22.50
N GLY A 216 -0.88 -11.97 23.63
CA GLY A 216 0.04 -12.44 24.66
C GLY A 216 1.52 -12.37 24.27
N ALA A 217 1.87 -11.68 23.17
CA ALA A 217 3.25 -11.58 22.68
C ALA A 217 4.16 -10.64 23.50
N GLY A 218 3.62 -9.95 24.51
CA GLY A 218 4.35 -8.99 25.36
C GLY A 218 4.02 -7.51 25.10
N TRP A 219 3.08 -7.23 24.20
CA TRP A 219 2.60 -5.86 23.95
C TRP A 219 1.63 -5.40 25.04
N ASP A 220 1.78 -4.14 25.47
CA ASP A 220 0.89 -3.46 26.42
C ASP A 220 -0.18 -2.62 25.68
N VAL A 221 -1.08 -2.00 26.46
CA VAL A 221 -2.23 -1.24 25.94
C VAL A 221 -1.83 -0.10 25.00
N GLY A 222 -0.64 0.48 25.16
CA GLY A 222 -0.14 1.53 24.26
C GLY A 222 -0.01 1.06 22.82
N LYS A 223 0.30 -0.24 22.62
CA LYS A 223 0.44 -0.82 21.29
C LYS A 223 -0.85 -0.79 20.49
N VAL A 224 -2.01 -0.78 21.15
CA VAL A 224 -3.32 -0.80 20.47
C VAL A 224 -3.47 0.41 19.56
N SER A 225 -3.13 1.62 20.02
CA SER A 225 -3.24 2.83 19.21
C SER A 225 -2.21 2.89 18.10
N GLU A 226 -0.96 2.49 18.37
CA GLU A 226 0.10 2.42 17.36
C GLU A 226 -0.28 1.47 16.22
N ALA A 227 -0.66 0.24 16.57
CA ALA A 227 -1.03 -0.78 15.60
C ALA A 227 -2.34 -0.43 14.89
N THR A 228 -3.31 0.21 15.56
CA THR A 228 -4.51 0.72 14.89
C THR A 228 -4.16 1.79 13.85
N ALA A 229 -3.30 2.75 14.19
CA ALA A 229 -2.83 3.78 13.26
C ALA A 229 -2.09 3.16 12.07
N ALA A 230 -1.19 2.20 12.31
CA ALA A 230 -0.53 1.42 11.27
C ALA A 230 -1.54 0.68 10.39
N GLY A 231 -2.56 0.07 11.00
CA GLY A 231 -3.64 -0.64 10.31
C GLY A 231 -4.40 0.23 9.31
N VAL A 232 -4.63 1.51 9.65
CA VAL A 232 -5.29 2.46 8.75
C VAL A 232 -4.41 2.73 7.52
N VAL A 233 -3.12 2.96 7.73
CA VAL A 233 -2.17 3.22 6.62
C VAL A 233 -1.99 1.98 5.74
N LEU A 234 -1.87 0.80 6.35
CA LEU A 234 -1.81 -0.49 5.66
C LEU A 234 -3.07 -0.74 4.82
N GLY A 235 -4.25 -0.53 5.41
CA GLY A 235 -5.53 -0.65 4.71
C GLY A 235 -5.67 0.34 3.56
N TYR A 236 -5.22 1.58 3.73
CA TYR A 236 -5.17 2.57 2.65
C TYR A 236 -4.26 2.11 1.50
N LEU A 237 -3.03 1.66 1.80
CA LEU A 237 -2.10 1.17 0.77
C LEU A 237 -2.64 -0.07 0.08
N TYR A 238 -3.27 -0.98 0.81
CA TYR A 238 -3.89 -2.18 0.25
C TYR A 238 -4.97 -1.80 -0.77
N VAL A 239 -5.92 -0.93 -0.40
CA VAL A 239 -6.98 -0.47 -1.29
C VAL A 239 -6.40 0.23 -2.52
N ARG A 240 -5.45 1.16 -2.31
CA ARG A 240 -4.95 2.03 -3.39
C ARG A 240 -3.95 1.34 -4.31
N TYR A 241 -2.96 0.65 -3.77
CA TYR A 241 -1.81 0.12 -4.51
C TYR A 241 -1.84 -1.40 -4.64
N GLY A 242 -2.35 -2.11 -3.63
CA GLY A 242 -2.55 -3.56 -3.64
C GLY A 242 -1.88 -4.28 -2.48
N PHE A 243 -2.05 -5.60 -2.44
CA PHE A 243 -1.54 -6.47 -1.37
C PHE A 243 -0.05 -6.31 -1.15
N HIS A 244 0.74 -6.26 -2.23
CA HIS A 244 2.18 -6.10 -2.16
C HIS A 244 2.62 -4.82 -1.44
N SER A 245 1.91 -3.70 -1.60
CA SER A 245 2.26 -2.44 -0.93
C SER A 245 1.98 -2.47 0.57
N ALA A 246 0.86 -3.07 0.98
CA ALA A 246 0.57 -3.25 2.40
C ALA A 246 1.61 -4.17 3.06
N VAL A 247 1.93 -5.30 2.41
CA VAL A 247 2.98 -6.22 2.88
C VAL A 247 4.33 -5.54 2.97
N LEU A 248 4.74 -4.73 1.98
CA LEU A 248 6.03 -4.04 1.99
C LEU A 248 6.11 -2.95 3.07
N LEU A 249 5.03 -2.22 3.34
CA LEU A 249 4.99 -1.28 4.46
C LEU A 249 5.16 -2.03 5.78
N HIS A 250 4.39 -3.09 6.01
CA HIS A 250 4.47 -3.89 7.23
C HIS A 250 5.85 -4.54 7.38
N TRP A 251 6.38 -5.12 6.31
CA TRP A 251 7.75 -5.64 6.27
C TRP A 251 8.80 -4.56 6.57
N GLY A 252 8.60 -3.33 6.09
CA GLY A 252 9.44 -2.18 6.42
C GLY A 252 9.41 -1.83 7.92
N VAL A 253 8.26 -1.94 8.57
CA VAL A 253 8.14 -1.69 10.02
C VAL A 253 8.79 -2.80 10.84
N ASN A 254 8.62 -4.07 10.43
CA ASN A 254 9.04 -5.21 11.25
C ASN A 254 10.43 -5.75 10.92
N TYR A 255 10.76 -5.95 9.64
CA TYR A 255 11.97 -6.65 9.23
C TYR A 255 13.12 -5.69 8.94
N PHE A 256 12.86 -4.56 8.27
CA PHE A 256 13.92 -3.75 7.66
C PHE A 256 14.99 -3.30 8.66
N GLY A 257 14.61 -2.64 9.77
CA GLY A 257 15.54 -2.26 10.83
C GLY A 257 16.07 -3.48 11.59
N SER A 258 15.19 -4.41 11.94
CA SER A 258 15.55 -5.59 12.73
C SER A 258 16.57 -6.49 12.05
N ALA A 259 16.56 -6.61 10.73
CA ALA A 259 17.56 -7.40 10.00
C ALA A 259 18.99 -6.93 10.29
N PHE A 260 19.22 -5.61 10.39
CA PHE A 260 20.51 -5.05 10.76
C PHE A 260 20.79 -5.13 12.27
N ALA A 261 19.75 -5.05 13.11
CA ALA A 261 19.89 -5.27 14.55
C ALA A 261 20.36 -6.71 14.87
N PHE A 262 19.66 -7.71 14.35
CA PHE A 262 20.02 -9.12 14.53
C PHE A 262 21.33 -9.48 13.81
N PHE A 263 21.63 -8.87 12.67
CA PHE A 263 22.96 -8.99 12.05
C PHE A 263 24.06 -8.50 12.98
N GLY A 264 23.91 -7.33 13.60
CA GLY A 264 24.90 -6.81 14.56
C GLY A 264 25.07 -7.71 15.79
N GLN A 265 24.00 -8.35 16.25
CA GLN A 265 24.12 -9.36 17.30
C GLN A 265 24.95 -10.56 16.85
N GLY A 266 24.65 -11.12 15.68
CA GLY A 266 25.35 -12.31 15.18
C GLY A 266 26.80 -12.03 14.78
N ALA A 267 27.06 -10.88 14.15
CA ALA A 267 28.36 -10.54 13.60
C ALA A 267 29.29 -9.85 14.61
N TRP A 268 28.73 -9.08 15.56
CA TRP A 268 29.50 -8.22 16.47
C TRP A 268 29.19 -8.43 17.95
N GLY A 269 28.27 -9.34 18.29
CA GLY A 269 27.89 -9.60 19.67
C GLY A 269 27.13 -8.45 20.35
N ILE A 270 26.63 -7.47 19.58
CA ILE A 270 25.85 -6.35 20.11
C ILE A 270 24.37 -6.78 20.16
N PRO A 271 23.72 -6.86 21.33
CA PRO A 271 22.32 -7.29 21.42
C PRO A 271 21.40 -6.50 20.49
N TRP A 272 20.44 -7.19 19.86
CA TRP A 272 19.50 -6.59 18.90
C TRP A 272 18.63 -5.50 19.52
N ASP A 273 18.42 -5.56 20.83
CA ASP A 273 17.63 -4.65 21.68
C ASP A 273 18.52 -3.67 22.47
N SER A 274 19.79 -3.52 22.08
CA SER A 274 20.72 -2.56 22.70
C SER A 274 20.25 -1.12 22.51
N ASN A 275 20.20 -0.35 23.61
CA ASN A 275 19.87 1.08 23.60
C ASN A 275 20.83 1.94 22.73
N PHE A 276 22.08 1.50 22.56
CA PHE A 276 23.06 2.21 21.73
C PHE A 276 23.04 1.74 20.27
N GLY A 277 22.34 0.63 19.99
CA GLY A 277 22.32 -0.02 18.68
C GLY A 277 23.69 -0.50 18.21
N ASN A 278 23.75 -0.93 16.95
CA ASN A 278 24.98 -1.15 16.20
C ASN A 278 25.07 -0.15 15.03
N PRO A 279 26.24 0.08 14.39
CA PRO A 279 26.37 1.10 13.36
C PRO A 279 25.36 0.97 12.19
N LEU A 280 24.95 -0.25 11.83
CA LEU A 280 23.98 -0.47 10.76
C LEU A 280 22.54 -0.24 11.22
N SER A 281 22.18 -0.63 12.44
CA SER A 281 20.83 -0.35 12.97
C SER A 281 20.64 1.16 13.18
N VAL A 282 21.65 1.86 13.70
CA VAL A 282 21.65 3.33 13.85
C VAL A 282 21.51 4.01 12.49
N LEU A 283 22.18 3.52 11.45
CA LEU A 283 22.04 4.06 10.11
C LEU A 283 20.59 3.98 9.58
N VAL A 284 19.91 2.86 9.85
CA VAL A 284 18.51 2.66 9.46
C VAL A 284 17.58 3.53 10.30
N GLU A 285 17.82 3.64 11.61
CA GLU A 285 17.04 4.53 12.48
C GLU A 285 17.15 5.99 12.04
N VAL A 286 18.35 6.47 11.72
CA VAL A 286 18.57 7.82 11.18
C VAL A 286 17.83 8.00 9.86
N ASP A 287 17.84 7.01 8.97
CA ASP A 287 17.05 7.07 7.74
C ASP A 287 15.54 7.19 8.05
N LEU A 288 15.02 6.25 8.84
CA LEU A 288 13.58 6.12 9.13
C LEU A 288 13.01 7.28 9.94
N PHE A 289 13.75 7.84 10.89
CA PHE A 289 13.29 8.97 11.70
C PHE A 289 13.61 10.32 11.07
N ILE A 290 14.82 10.51 10.54
CA ILE A 290 15.29 11.82 10.10
C ILE A 290 15.13 11.99 8.60
N LEU A 291 15.78 11.15 7.79
CA LEU A 291 15.85 11.37 6.34
C LEU A 291 14.49 11.17 5.67
N ILE A 292 13.97 9.94 5.67
CA ILE A 292 12.67 9.63 5.09
C ILE A 292 11.54 9.95 6.08
N GLY A 293 11.77 9.85 7.39
CA GLY A 293 10.78 10.10 8.43
C GLY A 293 10.22 11.51 8.41
N VAL A 294 11.05 12.49 8.78
CA VAL A 294 10.67 13.92 8.81
C VAL A 294 10.12 14.36 7.46
N THR A 295 10.83 14.06 6.37
CA THR A 295 10.43 14.47 5.02
C THR A 295 9.05 13.93 4.65
N SER A 296 8.80 12.64 4.90
CA SER A 296 7.54 12.00 4.55
C SER A 296 6.40 12.43 5.46
N PHE A 297 6.66 12.62 6.75
CA PHE A 297 5.67 13.09 7.73
C PHE A 297 5.12 14.45 7.32
N PHE A 298 6.00 15.42 7.00
CA PHE A 298 5.57 16.73 6.53
C PHE A 298 4.91 16.68 5.15
N LEU A 299 5.42 15.88 4.21
CA LEU A 299 4.82 15.74 2.88
C LEU A 299 3.39 15.19 2.94
N VAL A 300 3.18 14.11 3.71
CA VAL A 300 1.88 13.49 3.91
C VAL A 300 0.96 14.43 4.69
N GLY A 301 1.45 15.04 5.78
CA GLY A 301 0.72 16.02 6.57
C GLY A 301 0.23 17.19 5.73
N TYR A 302 1.10 17.79 4.92
CA TYR A 302 0.75 18.84 3.97
C TYR A 302 -0.35 18.40 3.00
N LYS A 303 -0.25 17.20 2.42
CA LYS A 303 -1.27 16.68 1.48
C LYS A 303 -2.61 16.44 2.17
N ILE A 304 -2.62 15.96 3.42
CA ILE A 304 -3.84 15.78 4.20
C ILE A 304 -4.47 17.14 4.50
N LEU A 305 -3.71 18.09 5.04
CA LEU A 305 -4.17 19.43 5.35
C LEU A 305 -4.72 20.15 4.11
N LYS A 306 -4.03 20.05 2.97
CA LYS A 306 -4.49 20.61 1.69
C LYS A 306 -5.83 20.02 1.25
N ARG A 307 -6.03 18.70 1.42
CA ARG A 307 -7.30 18.04 1.10
C ARG A 307 -8.42 18.48 2.03
N LEU A 308 -8.15 18.59 3.33
CA LEU A 308 -9.13 19.06 4.31
C LEU A 308 -9.53 20.51 4.04
N ALA A 309 -8.56 21.39 3.80
CA ALA A 309 -8.79 22.80 3.46
C ALA A 309 -9.68 22.95 2.21
N ARG A 310 -9.46 22.12 1.17
CA ARG A 310 -10.34 22.09 0.00
C ARG A 310 -11.75 21.57 0.31
N ALA A 311 -11.87 20.55 1.15
CA ALA A 311 -13.17 19.99 1.52
C ALA A 311 -14.05 20.97 2.31
N ILE A 312 -13.44 21.88 3.07
CA ILE A 312 -14.13 22.93 3.82
C ILE A 312 -14.22 24.27 3.06
N GLY A 313 -13.78 24.32 1.80
CA GLY A 313 -13.84 25.52 0.96
C GLY A 313 -12.80 26.61 1.28
N ALA A 314 -11.77 26.32 2.08
CA ALA A 314 -10.73 27.29 2.47
C ALA A 314 -9.67 27.54 1.38
N ILE A 315 -9.61 26.68 0.35
CA ILE A 315 -8.74 26.83 -0.82
C ILE A 315 -9.58 26.47 -2.05
N GLU A 316 -9.60 27.35 -3.06
CA GLU A 316 -10.25 27.04 -4.34
C GLU A 316 -9.68 25.74 -4.94
N SER A 317 -10.55 24.89 -5.47
CA SER A 317 -10.10 23.76 -6.28
C SER A 317 -9.29 24.32 -7.44
N ASP A 318 -8.09 23.80 -7.70
CA ASP A 318 -7.32 24.15 -8.90
C ASP A 318 -8.20 23.85 -10.12
N GLY A 319 -8.95 24.85 -10.57
CA GLY A 319 -9.72 24.80 -11.79
C GLY A 319 -8.70 24.63 -12.89
N GLY A 320 -8.80 23.53 -13.64
CA GLY A 320 -8.11 23.42 -14.91
C GLY A 320 -8.55 24.62 -15.75
N GLY A 321 -7.69 25.64 -15.81
CA GLY A 321 -7.86 26.80 -16.65
C GLY A 321 -7.82 26.37 -18.10
N GLY A 322 -8.97 25.90 -18.60
CA GLY A 322 -9.29 26.06 -20.00
C GLY A 322 -9.32 27.56 -20.25
N LEU A 323 -8.28 28.07 -20.91
CA LEU A 323 -8.30 29.38 -21.52
C LEU A 323 -9.58 29.47 -22.34
N ASN A 324 -10.54 30.25 -21.87
CA ASN A 324 -11.70 30.66 -22.64
C ASN A 324 -11.31 31.98 -23.31
N PRO A 325 -10.94 32.00 -24.61
CA PRO A 325 -10.64 33.25 -25.29
C PRO A 325 -11.96 33.82 -25.80
N GLN A 326 -12.81 34.36 -24.92
CA GLN A 326 -14.01 35.09 -25.34
C GLN A 326 -14.57 35.99 -24.23
N GLY A 327 -14.26 37.30 -24.33
CA GLY A 327 -15.08 38.43 -23.86
C GLY A 327 -15.03 38.77 -22.37
N PRO A 328 -14.99 40.08 -22.03
CA PRO A 328 -16.20 40.89 -22.16
C PRO A 328 -15.95 42.20 -22.93
N GLY A 329 -16.56 42.30 -24.12
CA GLY A 329 -16.75 43.54 -24.84
C GLY A 329 -18.11 44.14 -24.50
N ALA A 330 -18.11 45.44 -24.24
CA ALA A 330 -19.22 46.28 -23.80
C ALA A 330 -20.57 46.06 -24.52
N GLN A 331 -21.64 46.09 -23.72
CA GLN A 331 -23.00 46.30 -24.20
C GLN A 331 -23.15 47.75 -24.68
N VAL A 332 -23.61 47.93 -25.92
CA VAL A 332 -24.20 49.18 -26.41
C VAL A 332 -25.57 48.86 -27.02
N GLN A 333 -26.55 49.61 -26.54
CA GLN A 333 -27.97 49.57 -26.84
C GLN A 333 -28.27 50.33 -28.15
N GLY A 334 -29.20 49.83 -28.97
CA GLY A 334 -29.66 50.57 -30.17
C GLY A 334 -30.65 49.81 -31.06
N ASP A 335 -31.93 50.16 -30.90
CA ASP A 335 -33.09 50.20 -31.83
C ASP A 335 -33.32 49.24 -33.02
N GLN A 336 -34.62 48.94 -33.18
CA GLN A 336 -35.28 48.08 -34.20
C GLN A 336 -35.38 48.70 -35.64
N PRO A 337 -36.23 48.21 -36.57
CA PRO A 337 -36.03 47.05 -37.47
C PRO A 337 -36.26 47.42 -38.97
N ARG A 338 -35.70 46.67 -39.94
CA ARG A 338 -36.20 46.74 -41.33
C ARG A 338 -36.19 45.41 -42.11
N ARG A 339 -37.35 45.17 -42.74
CA ARG A 339 -37.72 44.19 -43.78
C ARG A 339 -36.72 44.08 -44.94
N GLY A 340 -36.66 42.90 -45.57
CA GLY A 340 -36.25 42.79 -46.98
C GLY A 340 -36.04 41.38 -47.55
N ARG A 341 -37.10 40.83 -48.18
CA ARG A 341 -37.19 39.93 -49.36
C ARG A 341 -36.06 38.94 -49.73
N GLU A 342 -36.51 37.68 -49.89
CA GLU A 342 -36.38 36.76 -51.03
C GLU A 342 -35.12 36.81 -51.91
N LEU A 343 -34.55 35.62 -52.20
CA LEU A 343 -34.40 35.15 -53.59
C LEU A 343 -34.20 33.61 -53.66
N ARG A 344 -35.02 33.03 -54.53
CA ARG A 344 -35.16 31.62 -54.90
C ARG A 344 -34.21 31.28 -56.04
N ARG A 345 -33.60 30.09 -56.05
CA ARG A 345 -33.12 29.29 -57.21
C ARG A 345 -32.62 27.96 -56.62
N GLY A 346 -33.06 26.75 -56.97
CA GLY A 346 -33.67 26.25 -58.20
C GLY A 346 -32.78 25.14 -58.78
N ARG A 347 -33.10 23.87 -58.46
CA ARG A 347 -33.13 22.68 -59.36
C ARG A 347 -31.84 22.29 -60.12
N LEU A 348 -31.30 21.06 -60.12
CA LEU A 348 -31.85 19.78 -60.58
C LEU A 348 -30.83 18.64 -60.33
N ARG A 349 -31.30 17.44 -59.97
CA ARG A 349 -30.67 16.14 -60.33
C ARG A 349 -31.02 15.84 -61.80
N PRO A 350 -30.30 14.93 -62.49
CA PRO A 350 -30.85 13.57 -62.61
C PRO A 350 -29.83 12.41 -62.74
N HIS A 351 -30.30 11.22 -62.32
CA HIS A 351 -30.18 9.84 -62.87
C HIS A 351 -28.84 9.29 -63.43
N GLY A 352 -28.53 7.99 -63.29
CA GLY A 352 -29.32 6.86 -62.81
C GLY A 352 -28.60 5.50 -62.89
N GLU A 353 -29.37 4.47 -62.48
CA GLU A 353 -29.25 3.01 -62.73
C GLU A 353 -28.00 2.27 -62.18
N ARG A 354 -28.09 1.06 -61.61
CA ARG A 354 -28.97 -0.08 -61.91
C ARG A 354 -29.01 -1.09 -60.73
N ARG A 355 -30.14 -1.79 -60.60
CA ARG A 355 -30.41 -2.94 -59.70
C ARG A 355 -29.68 -4.22 -60.14
N GLN A 356 -29.43 -5.14 -59.21
CA GLN A 356 -29.99 -6.51 -59.29
C GLN A 356 -29.87 -7.27 -57.95
N ASP A 357 -30.97 -7.94 -57.60
CA ASP A 357 -31.22 -8.78 -56.44
C ASP A 357 -30.55 -10.16 -56.58
N THR A 358 -30.21 -10.83 -55.48
CA THR A 358 -30.44 -12.28 -55.31
C THR A 358 -30.34 -12.72 -53.85
N GLU A 359 -31.09 -13.77 -53.55
CA GLU A 359 -31.63 -14.23 -52.26
C GLU A 359 -30.64 -15.00 -51.34
N LEU A 360 -31.08 -15.11 -50.08
CA LEU A 360 -30.55 -15.90 -48.94
C LEU A 360 -30.67 -17.43 -49.14
N PRO A 361 -29.97 -18.28 -48.35
CA PRO A 361 -30.53 -18.78 -47.08
C PRO A 361 -29.53 -18.94 -45.90
N ARG A 362 -30.08 -19.12 -44.70
CA ARG A 362 -29.44 -19.29 -43.38
C ARG A 362 -29.12 -20.76 -43.00
N ALA A 363 -28.17 -20.89 -42.04
CA ALA A 363 -28.00 -21.88 -40.94
C ALA A 363 -27.36 -23.27 -41.26
N PRO A 364 -26.75 -24.01 -40.29
CA PRO A 364 -26.88 -23.92 -38.81
C PRO A 364 -25.58 -24.08 -37.95
N GLU A 365 -25.78 -24.02 -36.63
CA GLU A 365 -24.85 -24.27 -35.50
C GLU A 365 -23.97 -25.54 -35.59
N ARG A 366 -22.80 -25.52 -34.92
CA ARG A 366 -22.37 -26.60 -33.99
C ARG A 366 -21.25 -26.14 -33.04
N ARG A 367 -21.39 -26.60 -31.79
CA ARG A 367 -20.46 -26.52 -30.65
C ARG A 367 -19.12 -27.20 -30.96
N LEU A 368 -18.05 -26.69 -30.34
CA LEU A 368 -17.09 -27.44 -29.53
C LEU A 368 -16.59 -26.54 -28.40
#